data_AF-F3ZQW7-F1
#
_entry.id   AF-F3ZQW7-F1
#
_cell.length_a   1.000
_cell.length_b   1.000
_cell.length_c   1.000
_cell.angle_alpha   90.00
_cell.angle_beta   90.00
_cell.angle_gamma   90.00
#
_symmetry.space_group_name_H-M   'P 1'
#
loop_
_entity.id
_entity.type
_entity.pdbx_description
1 polymer ?
#
loop_
_entity_poly.entity_id
_entity_poly.type
_entity_poly.pdbx_seq_one_letter_code
_entity_poly.pdbx_strand_id
1 'polypeptide(L)'
;MVLKYVIMLLTLLIMTYALSLGVPIYQGNSTYTSDILCNYDGRYLYKKDSSYRSDILYLFDGKYIYRGSSNYSSDILYTYDGKYLYRGKSTYQSDILYHFDGKHIYRGNSYYTSDILYTLSGEHLYRGKSTYRSDILFTLGRPMPVAILFLLVL
;
A
#
# COMPACT_ATOMS: atom_id res chain seq x y z
N MET A 1 -24.60 -0.18 -35.72
CA MET A 1 -24.99 -0.18 -34.29
C MET A 1 -24.22 -1.26 -33.50
N VAL A 2 -24.22 -2.52 -33.95
CA VAL A 2 -23.52 -3.66 -33.31
C VAL A 2 -22.03 -3.43 -33.07
N LEU A 3 -21.28 -2.94 -34.06
CA LEU A 3 -19.82 -2.71 -33.95
C LEU A 3 -19.46 -1.73 -32.81
N LYS A 4 -20.27 -0.69 -32.58
CA LYS A 4 -20.07 0.28 -31.49
C LYS A 4 -20.19 -0.38 -30.11
N TYR A 5 -21.16 -1.27 -29.94
CA TYR A 5 -21.34 -2.02 -28.69
C TYR A 5 -20.22 -3.02 -28.46
N VAL A 6 -19.74 -3.69 -29.52
CA VAL A 6 -18.60 -4.61 -29.43
C VAL A 6 -17.34 -3.88 -29.00
N ILE A 7 -17.03 -2.73 -29.60
CA ILE A 7 -15.87 -1.91 -29.21
C ILE A 7 -16.01 -1.45 -27.76
N MET A 8 -17.19 -0.98 -27.35
CA MET A 8 -17.45 -0.56 -25.97
C MET A 8 -17.22 -1.70 -24.96
N LEU A 9 -17.72 -2.90 -25.24
CA LEU A 9 -17.50 -4.10 -24.43
C LEU A 9 -16.03 -4.49 -24.34
N LEU A 10 -15.29 -4.46 -25.46
CA LEU A 10 -13.86 -4.75 -25.48
C LEU A 10 -13.06 -3.72 -24.67
N THR A 11 -13.38 -2.43 -24.79
CA THR A 11 -12.72 -1.39 -23.99
C THR A 11 -12.99 -1.55 -22.50
N LEU A 12 -14.22 -1.94 -22.11
CA LEU A 12 -14.55 -2.21 -20.72
C LEU A 12 -13.79 -3.42 -20.18
N LEU A 13 -13.68 -4.50 -20.96
CA LEU A 13 -12.95 -5.71 -20.60
C LEU A 13 -11.44 -5.45 -20.42
N ILE A 14 -10.84 -4.66 -21.31
CA ILE A 14 -9.42 -4.29 -21.20
C ILE A 14 -9.18 -3.44 -19.96
N MET A 15 -10.08 -2.50 -19.65
CA MET A 15 -9.99 -1.66 -18.46
C MET A 15 -10.13 -2.47 -17.17
N THR A 16 -11.07 -3.42 -17.10
CA THR A 16 -11.22 -4.29 -15.92
C THR A 16 -10.01 -5.20 -15.74
N TYR A 17 -9.44 -5.74 -16.83
CA TYR A 17 -8.21 -6.53 -16.77
C TYR A 17 -7.01 -5.71 -16.27
N ALA A 18 -6.83 -4.48 -16.77
CA ALA A 18 -5.76 -3.59 -16.31
C ALA A 18 -5.92 -3.15 -14.85
N LEU A 19 -7.14 -3.16 -14.31
CA LEU A 19 -7.41 -2.95 -12.88
C LEU A 19 -7.17 -4.20 -12.03
N SER A 20 -7.13 -5.39 -12.63
CA SER A 20 -6.87 -6.66 -11.95
C SER A 20 -5.38 -6.98 -11.77
N LEU A 21 -4.51 -6.24 -12.46
CA LEU A 21 -3.07 -6.35 -12.25
C LEU A 21 -2.72 -5.75 -10.90
N GLY A 22 -1.97 -6.52 -10.10
CA GLY A 22 -1.43 -6.02 -8.86
C GLY A 22 -0.57 -4.78 -9.06
N VAL A 23 -0.44 -3.99 -7.99
CA VAL A 23 0.40 -2.81 -7.92
C VAL A 23 1.78 -3.22 -7.42
N PRO A 24 2.80 -3.29 -8.29
CA PRO A 24 4.15 -3.62 -7.86
C PRO A 24 4.74 -2.46 -7.04
N ILE A 25 5.48 -2.82 -6.00
CA ILE A 25 6.28 -1.91 -5.19
C ILE A 25 7.74 -2.27 -5.39
N TYR A 26 8.48 -1.34 -5.97
CA TYR A 26 9.88 -1.50 -6.32
C TYR A 26 10.78 -0.96 -5.21
N GLN A 27 11.95 -1.57 -5.06
CA GLN A 27 13.00 -1.04 -4.21
C GLN A 27 13.65 0.21 -4.83
N GLY A 28 13.80 1.25 -4.02
CA GLY A 28 14.46 2.50 -4.40
C GLY A 28 13.79 3.17 -5.59
N ASN A 29 14.61 3.81 -6.42
CA ASN A 29 14.19 4.49 -7.66
C ASN A 29 14.26 3.54 -8.87
N SER A 30 13.65 2.37 -8.76
CA SER A 30 13.60 1.38 -9.84
C SER A 30 12.17 1.13 -10.31
N THR A 31 12.07 0.66 -11.55
CA THR A 31 10.85 0.11 -12.16
C THR A 31 11.11 -1.23 -12.85
N TYR A 32 12.27 -1.85 -12.60
CA TYR A 32 12.59 -3.17 -13.13
C TYR A 32 11.88 -4.27 -12.33
N THR A 33 11.40 -5.30 -13.01
CA THR A 33 10.71 -6.44 -12.38
C THR A 33 11.59 -7.19 -11.38
N SER A 34 12.91 -7.19 -11.57
CA SER A 34 13.89 -7.76 -10.63
C SER A 34 13.88 -7.10 -9.26
N ASP A 35 13.44 -5.83 -9.20
CA ASP A 35 13.51 -4.98 -8.02
C ASP A 35 12.15 -4.88 -7.31
N ILE A 36 11.15 -5.65 -7.75
CA ILE A 36 9.85 -5.76 -7.08
C ILE A 36 10.04 -6.45 -5.72
N LEU A 37 9.69 -5.73 -4.66
CA LEU A 37 9.71 -6.23 -3.27
C LEU A 37 8.42 -6.96 -2.93
N CYS A 38 7.30 -6.36 -3.31
CA CYS A 38 5.97 -6.88 -3.09
C CYS A 38 4.99 -6.36 -4.14
N ASN A 39 3.84 -7.01 -4.22
CA ASN A 39 2.78 -6.69 -5.16
C ASN A 39 1.45 -6.63 -4.41
N TYR A 40 0.63 -5.61 -4.65
CA TYR A 40 -0.65 -5.44 -3.98
C TYR A 40 -1.82 -5.55 -4.97
N ASP A 41 -2.68 -6.55 -4.83
CA ASP A 41 -3.78 -6.79 -5.78
C ASP A 41 -5.10 -6.05 -5.46
N GLY A 42 -5.08 -5.15 -4.47
CA GLY A 42 -6.30 -4.52 -3.97
C GLY A 42 -6.86 -5.19 -2.71
N ARG A 43 -6.40 -6.38 -2.35
CA ARG A 43 -6.81 -7.11 -1.14
C ARG A 43 -5.64 -7.78 -0.40
N TYR A 44 -4.67 -8.30 -1.13
CA TYR A 44 -3.54 -9.05 -0.60
C TYR A 44 -2.24 -8.39 -1.01
N LEU A 45 -1.29 -8.35 -0.07
CA LEU A 45 0.10 -8.02 -0.35
C LEU A 45 0.88 -9.32 -0.50
N TYR A 46 1.48 -9.53 -1.67
CA TYR A 46 2.28 -10.70 -2.00
C TYR A 46 3.77 -10.38 -1.93
N LYS A 47 4.58 -11.41 -1.70
CA LYS A 47 6.03 -11.33 -1.84
C LYS A 47 6.42 -11.22 -3.33
N LYS A 48 7.31 -10.29 -3.66
CA LYS A 48 7.76 -10.01 -5.05
C LYS A 48 6.56 -9.81 -5.99
N ASP A 49 6.71 -10.17 -7.25
CA ASP A 49 5.68 -10.14 -8.28
C ASP A 49 4.74 -11.37 -8.25
N SER A 50 4.60 -12.00 -7.08
CA SER A 50 3.75 -13.20 -6.97
C SER A 50 2.26 -12.85 -6.93
N SER A 51 1.45 -13.84 -7.29
CA SER A 51 -0.02 -13.88 -7.09
C SER A 51 -0.48 -15.20 -6.46
N TYR A 52 0.47 -16.03 -5.99
CA TYR A 52 0.16 -17.31 -5.35
C TYR A 52 -0.25 -17.12 -3.89
N ARG A 53 -1.23 -17.91 -3.44
CA ARG A 53 -1.73 -17.86 -2.06
C ARG A 53 -0.64 -18.10 -1.01
N SER A 54 0.35 -18.94 -1.32
CA SER A 54 1.49 -19.25 -0.44
C SER A 54 2.42 -18.06 -0.21
N ASP A 55 2.38 -17.05 -1.08
CA ASP A 55 3.25 -15.87 -1.02
C ASP A 55 2.55 -14.64 -0.43
N ILE A 56 1.31 -14.80 0.04
CA ILE A 56 0.57 -13.72 0.72
C ILE A 56 1.26 -13.39 2.04
N LEU A 57 1.69 -12.15 2.17
CA LEU A 57 2.24 -11.56 3.38
C LEU A 57 1.13 -11.04 4.30
N TYR A 58 0.18 -10.30 3.71
CA TYR A 58 -0.91 -9.66 4.44
C TYR A 58 -2.21 -9.62 3.63
N LEU A 59 -3.34 -9.68 4.33
CA LEU A 59 -4.67 -9.34 3.81
C LEU A 59 -5.06 -7.97 4.37
N PHE A 60 -5.62 -7.10 3.54
CA PHE A 60 -6.28 -5.86 3.96
C PHE A 60 -7.75 -5.87 3.51
N ASP A 61 -8.67 -5.69 4.46
CA ASP A 61 -10.12 -5.69 4.18
C ASP A 61 -10.73 -4.29 4.14
N GLY A 62 -9.91 -3.24 4.18
CA GLY A 62 -10.34 -1.85 4.28
C GLY A 62 -10.30 -1.29 5.71
N LYS A 63 -10.30 -2.16 6.73
CA LYS A 63 -10.24 -1.75 8.14
C LYS A 63 -9.12 -2.45 8.91
N TYR A 64 -8.91 -3.74 8.69
CA TYR A 64 -7.93 -4.54 9.40
C TYR A 64 -6.89 -5.08 8.44
N ILE A 65 -5.66 -5.14 8.94
CA ILE A 65 -4.55 -5.81 8.28
C ILE A 65 -4.29 -7.10 9.04
N TYR A 66 -4.33 -8.21 8.32
CA TYR A 66 -4.16 -9.55 8.87
C TYR A 66 -2.84 -10.15 8.42
N ARG A 67 -2.30 -11.05 9.24
CA ARG A 67 -1.17 -11.89 8.85
C ARG A 67 -1.61 -12.93 7.83
N GLY A 68 -0.95 -12.98 6.68
CA GLY A 68 -1.24 -13.97 5.64
C GLY A 68 -2.62 -13.79 5.00
N SER A 69 -3.27 -14.90 4.65
CA SER A 69 -4.49 -14.91 3.82
C SER A 69 -5.82 -14.99 4.58
N SER A 70 -5.78 -15.21 5.89
CA SER A 70 -6.98 -15.36 6.72
C SER A 70 -7.49 -14.02 7.22
N ASN A 71 -8.80 -13.96 7.46
CA ASN A 71 -9.48 -12.80 8.06
C ASN A 71 -10.04 -13.12 9.46
N TYR A 72 -9.41 -14.07 10.17
CA TYR A 72 -9.79 -14.37 11.55
C TYR A 72 -9.33 -13.26 12.48
N SER A 73 -10.11 -12.98 13.52
CA SER A 73 -9.76 -11.90 14.46
C SER A 73 -8.43 -12.13 15.19
N SER A 74 -7.95 -13.37 15.30
CA SER A 74 -6.64 -13.74 15.86
C SER A 74 -5.47 -13.31 14.99
N ASP A 75 -5.70 -13.12 13.70
CA ASP A 75 -4.65 -12.82 12.73
C ASP A 75 -4.52 -11.31 12.49
N ILE A 76 -5.40 -10.49 13.10
CA ILE A 76 -5.34 -9.02 13.01
C ILE A 76 -4.05 -8.53 13.63
N LEU A 77 -3.22 -7.90 12.81
CA LEU A 77 -2.00 -7.23 13.23
C LEU A 77 -2.22 -5.74 13.47
N TYR A 78 -3.06 -5.12 12.67
CA TYR A 78 -3.28 -3.67 12.72
C TYR A 78 -4.72 -3.30 12.38
N THR A 79 -5.15 -2.14 12.88
CA THR A 79 -6.41 -1.48 12.50
C THR A 79 -6.10 -0.18 11.80
N TYR A 80 -6.83 0.13 10.75
CA TYR A 80 -6.77 1.39 10.01
C TYR A 80 -8.17 2.03 10.03
N ASP A 81 -8.23 3.29 10.44
CA ASP A 81 -9.51 4.03 10.57
C ASP A 81 -9.73 5.07 9.45
N GLY A 82 -8.87 5.08 8.43
CA GLY A 82 -8.88 6.11 7.39
C GLY A 82 -7.87 7.24 7.62
N LYS A 83 -7.25 7.31 8.80
CA LYS A 83 -6.27 8.35 9.15
C LYS A 83 -5.05 7.80 9.90
N TYR A 84 -5.27 6.91 10.86
CA TYR A 84 -4.28 6.33 11.74
C TYR A 84 -4.16 4.83 11.53
N LEU A 85 -2.94 4.31 11.66
CA LEU A 85 -2.67 2.89 11.84
C LEU A 85 -2.48 2.61 13.33
N TYR A 86 -3.22 1.65 13.86
CA TYR A 86 -3.13 1.20 15.24
C TYR A 86 -2.53 -0.19 15.32
N ARG A 87 -1.81 -0.46 16.40
CA ARG A 87 -1.35 -1.82 16.73
C ARG A 87 -2.54 -2.68 17.17
N GLY A 88 -2.65 -3.87 16.57
CA GLY A 88 -3.68 -4.85 16.86
C GLY A 88 -5.09 -4.40 16.49
N LYS A 89 -6.07 -5.06 17.10
CA LYS A 89 -7.49 -4.70 17.01
C LYS A 89 -7.82 -3.58 18.02
N SER A 90 -7.31 -2.38 17.75
CA SER A 90 -7.42 -1.23 18.65
C SER A 90 -7.78 0.05 17.89
N THR A 91 -8.37 1.01 18.60
CA THR A 91 -8.54 2.41 18.17
C THR A 91 -8.16 3.37 19.29
N TYR A 92 -7.37 2.92 20.27
CA TYR A 92 -6.89 3.77 21.36
C TYR A 92 -5.71 4.62 20.92
N GLN A 93 -5.62 5.85 21.41
CA GLN A 93 -4.52 6.77 21.03
C GLN A 93 -3.13 6.21 21.37
N SER A 94 -3.01 5.45 22.46
CA SER A 94 -1.77 4.80 22.88
C SER A 94 -1.27 3.72 21.92
N ASP A 95 -2.15 3.22 21.05
CA ASP A 95 -1.81 2.18 20.08
C ASP A 95 -1.54 2.74 18.68
N ILE A 96 -1.66 4.06 18.48
CA ILE A 96 -1.34 4.70 17.19
C ILE A 96 0.14 4.51 16.89
N LEU A 97 0.42 3.87 15.75
CA LEU A 97 1.76 3.67 15.22
C LEU A 97 2.13 4.80 14.27
N TYR A 98 1.24 5.09 13.31
CA TYR A 98 1.48 6.09 12.26
C TYR A 98 0.20 6.82 11.87
N HIS A 99 0.37 7.98 11.25
CA HIS A 99 -0.68 8.62 10.45
C HIS A 99 -0.10 9.29 9.22
N PHE A 100 -1.00 9.65 8.31
CA PHE A 100 -0.67 10.28 7.04
C PHE A 100 -1.48 11.55 6.85
N ASP A 101 -0.82 12.66 6.50
CA ASP A 101 -1.47 13.97 6.27
C ASP A 101 -1.80 14.24 4.79
N GLY A 102 -1.58 13.26 3.90
CA GLY A 102 -1.66 13.43 2.45
C GLY A 102 -0.30 13.60 1.77
N LYS A 103 0.76 13.88 2.53
CA LYS A 103 2.13 14.03 2.03
C LYS A 103 3.17 13.33 2.90
N HIS A 104 3.04 13.34 4.22
CA HIS A 104 4.01 12.82 5.15
C HIS A 104 3.42 11.73 6.03
N ILE A 105 4.23 10.71 6.31
CA ILE A 105 3.96 9.71 7.33
C ILE A 105 4.67 10.14 8.61
N TYR A 106 3.91 10.23 9.70
CA TYR A 106 4.41 10.61 11.01
C TYR A 106 4.39 9.43 11.96
N ARG A 107 5.27 9.46 12.96
CA ARG A 107 5.22 8.56 14.11
C ARG A 107 4.11 8.97 15.09
N GLY A 108 3.30 8.00 15.51
CA GLY A 108 2.23 8.22 16.50
C GLY A 108 1.18 9.21 16.00
N ASN A 109 0.71 10.09 16.91
CA ASN A 109 -0.32 11.10 16.65
C ASN A 109 0.25 12.54 16.56
N SER A 110 1.55 12.70 16.32
CA SER A 110 2.20 14.02 16.30
C SER A 110 2.30 14.62 14.90
N TYR A 111 1.94 15.89 14.76
CA TYR A 111 2.10 16.66 13.51
C TYR A 111 3.38 17.50 13.48
N TYR A 112 4.28 17.34 14.46
CA TYR A 112 5.52 18.08 14.44
C TYR A 112 6.40 17.63 13.28
N THR A 113 7.03 18.60 12.62
CA THR A 113 7.92 18.31 11.51
C THR A 113 9.02 17.34 11.94
N SER A 114 9.52 17.39 13.17
CA SER A 114 10.53 16.43 13.69
C SER A 114 10.09 14.97 13.65
N ASP A 115 8.78 14.70 13.65
CA ASP A 115 8.21 13.36 13.72
C ASP A 115 7.84 12.78 12.33
N ILE A 116 8.12 13.53 11.26
CA ILE A 116 8.02 13.04 9.88
C ILE A 116 9.06 11.95 9.68
N LEU A 117 8.58 10.74 9.40
CA LEU A 117 9.41 9.59 9.10
C LEU A 117 9.63 9.42 7.60
N TYR A 118 8.61 9.72 6.79
CA TYR A 118 8.63 9.52 5.34
C TYR A 118 7.82 10.59 4.61
N THR A 119 8.18 10.83 3.35
CA THR A 119 7.45 11.72 2.43
C THR A 119 6.98 10.92 1.24
N LEU A 120 5.70 10.99 0.91
CA LEU A 120 5.15 10.52 -0.35
C LEU A 120 5.12 11.70 -1.33
N SER A 121 5.79 11.56 -2.48
CA SER A 121 5.73 12.56 -3.55
C SER A 121 5.72 11.86 -4.91
N GLY A 122 4.63 12.04 -5.65
CA GLY A 122 4.37 11.30 -6.87
C GLY A 122 4.27 9.80 -6.59
N GLU A 123 5.06 9.02 -7.33
CA GLU A 123 5.15 7.56 -7.16
C GLU A 123 6.20 7.13 -6.13
N HIS A 124 6.95 8.05 -5.51
CA HIS A 124 8.08 7.69 -4.65
C HIS A 124 7.78 7.93 -3.18
N LEU A 125 8.18 6.96 -2.35
CA LEU A 125 8.26 7.12 -0.89
C LEU A 125 9.71 7.38 -0.49
N TYR A 126 9.94 8.52 0.14
CA TYR A 126 11.25 9.00 0.56
C TYR A 126 11.44 8.83 2.06
N ARG A 127 12.68 8.60 2.49
CA ARG A 127 13.08 8.66 3.89
C ARG A 127 13.08 10.10 4.39
N GLY A 128 12.41 10.37 5.50
CA GLY A 128 12.34 11.69 6.11
C GLY A 128 11.54 12.68 5.26
N LYS A 129 11.99 13.93 5.25
CA LYS A 129 11.29 15.10 4.65
C LYS A 129 11.75 15.43 3.24
N SER A 130 12.90 14.91 2.83
CA SER A 130 13.52 15.24 1.56
C SER A 130 12.79 14.55 0.42
N THR A 131 12.93 15.12 -0.77
CA THR A 131 12.50 14.50 -2.03
C THR A 131 13.69 14.32 -2.96
N TYR A 132 14.89 14.12 -2.41
CA TYR A 132 16.07 13.82 -3.19
C TYR A 132 16.06 12.37 -3.63
N ARG A 133 16.54 12.10 -4.85
CA ARG A 133 16.56 10.76 -5.42
C ARG A 133 17.30 9.73 -4.56
N SER A 134 18.33 10.17 -3.82
CA SER A 134 19.09 9.33 -2.89
C SER A 134 18.28 8.82 -1.71
N ASP A 135 17.18 9.50 -1.38
CA ASP A 135 16.36 9.19 -0.20
C ASP A 135 15.14 8.33 -0.57
N ILE A 136 14.95 8.00 -1.85
CA ILE A 136 13.86 7.13 -2.30
C ILE A 136 14.07 5.74 -1.71
N LEU A 137 13.09 5.29 -0.93
CA LEU A 137 13.03 3.93 -0.38
C LEU A 137 12.28 3.00 -1.31
N PHE A 138 11.16 3.48 -1.86
CA PHE A 138 10.30 2.68 -2.73
C PHE A 138 9.73 3.52 -3.87
N THR A 139 9.48 2.84 -4.99
CA THR A 139 8.68 3.36 -6.10
C THR A 139 7.40 2.55 -6.20
N LEU A 140 6.25 3.22 -6.20
CA LEU A 140 4.93 2.62 -6.26
C LEU A 140 4.47 2.59 -7.72
N GLY A 141 4.19 1.42 -8.27
CA GLY A 141 3.70 1.36 -9.66
C GLY A 141 2.40 2.13 -9.89
N ARG A 142 1.57 2.28 -8.85
CA ARG A 142 0.29 3.01 -8.87
C ARG A 142 -0.08 3.49 -7.46
N PRO A 143 -1.01 4.45 -7.31
CA PRO A 143 -1.60 4.79 -6.02
C PRO A 143 -2.26 3.58 -5.36
N MET A 144 -2.14 3.49 -4.04
CA MET A 144 -2.67 2.39 -3.22
C MET A 144 -3.20 2.93 -1.89
N PRO A 145 -3.97 2.14 -1.12
CA PRO A 145 -4.44 2.57 0.19
C PRO A 145 -3.29 2.93 1.13
N VAL A 146 -3.46 4.01 1.89
CA VAL A 146 -2.48 4.47 2.89
C VAL A 146 -2.14 3.37 3.92
N ALA A 147 -3.10 2.51 4.24
CA ALA A 147 -2.87 1.34 5.09
C ALA A 147 -1.73 0.44 4.57
N ILE A 148 -1.65 0.23 3.25
CA ILE A 148 -0.59 -0.55 2.61
C ILE A 148 0.72 0.22 2.62
N LEU A 149 0.67 1.53 2.42
CA LEU A 149 1.86 2.39 2.53
C LEU A 149 2.52 2.27 3.91
N PHE A 150 1.72 2.21 4.99
CA PHE A 150 2.25 1.99 6.34
C PHE A 150 2.92 0.62 6.50
N LEU A 151 2.46 -0.42 5.83
CA LEU A 151 3.10 -1.75 5.87
C LEU A 151 4.50 -1.75 5.26
N LEU A 152 4.77 -0.87 4.30
CA LEU A 152 6.09 -0.77 3.68
C LEU A 152 7.15 -0.19 4.62
N VAL A 153 6.73 0.46 5.71
CA VAL A 153 7.60 1.20 6.63
C VAL A 153 7.56 0.68 8.07
N LEU A 154 6.90 -0.46 8.30
CA LEU A 154 6.84 -1.17 9.58
C LEU A 154 8.11 -1.99 9.88
#